data_AF-A0A414ZGQ1-F1
#
_entry.id   AF-A0A414ZGQ1-F1
#
_cell.length_a   1.000
_cell.length_b   1.000
_cell.length_c   1.000
_cell.angle_alpha   90.00
_cell.angle_beta   90.00
_cell.angle_gamma   90.00
#
_symmetry.space_group_name_H-M   'P 1'
#
loop_
_entity.id
_entity.type
_entity.pdbx_description
1 polymer ?
#
loop_
_entity_poly.entity_id
_entity_poly.type
_entity_poly.pdbx_seq_one_letter_code
_entity_poly.pdbx_strand_id
1 'polypeptide(L)'
;TQYISEELKKDSVIDLKKDLSEEKTNLHCIYGEKNITKLPFKTDVSNVILYHHENADGTGPFQKKWNEIPLFARIIHLADIIDIIRNSIDSDDNSWDFICQYLSKNKDSLFDSECVNAFLHVFTKESFMCLSDGSFETKLWEAIPREKLVFDWEMCKDVADFFAKIVDYKSSFTSRHSIGVAEKASMLA
;
A
#
# COMPACT_ATOMS: atom_id res chain seq x y z
N THR A 1 6.41 -12.14 -6.83
CA THR A 1 6.79 -13.50 -6.37
C THR A 1 6.72 -14.47 -7.53
N GLN A 2 7.27 -15.68 -7.41
CA GLN A 2 7.25 -16.69 -8.49
C GLN A 2 5.82 -17.04 -8.94
N TYR A 3 4.80 -16.92 -8.07
CA TYR A 3 3.38 -17.04 -8.44
C TYR A 3 2.94 -15.97 -9.45
N ILE A 4 3.32 -14.70 -9.22
CA ILE A 4 3.13 -13.61 -10.18
C ILE A 4 3.86 -13.95 -11.50
N SER A 5 5.03 -14.57 -11.42
CA SER A 5 5.82 -15.03 -12.57
C SER A 5 5.23 -16.25 -13.30
N GLU A 6 4.44 -17.08 -12.61
CA GLU A 6 3.78 -18.27 -13.16
C GLU A 6 2.45 -17.92 -13.83
N GLU A 7 1.70 -16.96 -13.29
CA GLU A 7 0.54 -16.36 -13.98
C GLU A 7 0.97 -15.57 -15.23
N LEU A 8 2.11 -14.85 -15.18
CA LEU A 8 2.71 -14.18 -16.35
C LEU A 8 3.07 -15.13 -17.50
N LYS A 9 3.36 -16.42 -17.22
CA LYS A 9 3.70 -17.41 -18.26
C LYS A 9 2.48 -17.92 -19.03
N LYS A 10 1.26 -17.72 -18.54
CA LYS A 10 0.04 -18.14 -19.24
C LYS A 10 -0.36 -17.19 -20.36
N ASP A 11 0.01 -15.91 -20.26
CA ASP A 11 -0.32 -14.85 -21.22
C ASP A 11 0.96 -14.28 -21.84
N SER A 12 1.65 -15.06 -22.68
CA SER A 12 2.94 -14.65 -23.25
C SER A 12 2.77 -13.75 -24.48
N VAL A 13 3.26 -12.50 -24.43
CA VAL A 13 4.19 -11.87 -25.39
C VAL A 13 4.86 -10.69 -24.67
N ILE A 14 6.21 -10.59 -24.69
CA ILE A 14 7.08 -9.37 -24.56
C ILE A 14 8.35 -9.60 -23.70
N ASP A 15 9.39 -8.83 -24.03
CA ASP A 15 10.84 -9.00 -23.89
C ASP A 15 11.42 -8.62 -22.49
N LEU A 16 12.46 -9.34 -22.05
CA LEU A 16 12.51 -9.92 -20.70
C LEU A 16 13.44 -9.25 -19.65
N LYS A 17 13.87 -7.99 -19.80
CA LYS A 17 14.85 -7.43 -18.82
C LYS A 17 14.63 -6.01 -18.31
N LYS A 18 13.84 -5.17 -18.98
CA LYS A 18 13.51 -3.82 -18.47
C LYS A 18 12.10 -3.76 -17.83
N ASP A 19 11.20 -4.65 -18.26
CA ASP A 19 9.80 -4.73 -17.83
C ASP A 19 9.57 -5.39 -16.45
N LEU A 20 10.51 -6.18 -15.94
CA LEU A 20 10.26 -7.04 -14.77
C LEU A 20 10.05 -6.29 -13.43
N SER A 21 10.49 -5.04 -13.29
CA SER A 21 10.25 -4.25 -12.07
C SER A 21 8.95 -3.46 -12.16
N GLU A 22 8.69 -2.80 -13.30
CA GLU A 22 7.46 -2.05 -13.54
C GLU A 22 6.25 -2.99 -13.62
N GLU A 23 6.36 -4.15 -14.29
CA GLU A 23 5.30 -5.18 -14.30
C GLU A 23 4.98 -5.72 -12.90
N LYS A 24 6.00 -5.95 -12.05
CA LYS A 24 5.77 -6.44 -10.68
C LYS A 24 5.11 -5.39 -9.79
N THR A 25 5.44 -4.12 -9.97
CA THR A 25 4.78 -3.00 -9.28
C THR A 25 3.29 -2.97 -9.67
N ASN A 26 2.97 -3.10 -10.96
CA ASN A 26 1.58 -3.03 -11.41
C ASN A 26 0.74 -4.20 -10.91
N LEU A 27 1.33 -5.39 -10.86
CA LEU A 27 0.62 -6.61 -10.48
C LEU A 27 0.22 -6.62 -9.00
N HIS A 28 1.05 -6.14 -8.08
CA HIS A 28 0.64 -6.12 -6.68
C HIS A 28 -0.43 -5.05 -6.40
N CYS A 29 -0.45 -3.93 -7.13
CA CYS A 29 -1.56 -2.98 -7.07
C CYS A 29 -2.87 -3.64 -7.50
N ILE A 30 -2.85 -4.36 -8.64
CA ILE A 30 -4.02 -5.07 -9.17
C ILE A 30 -4.50 -6.17 -8.21
N TYR A 31 -3.58 -7.01 -7.72
CA TYR A 31 -3.93 -8.08 -6.79
C TYR A 31 -4.36 -7.53 -5.43
N GLY A 32 -3.70 -6.48 -4.94
CA GLY A 32 -4.05 -5.78 -3.70
C GLY A 32 -5.47 -5.24 -3.76
N GLU A 33 -5.79 -4.48 -4.81
CA GLU A 33 -7.15 -3.94 -5.05
C GLU A 33 -8.19 -5.07 -5.07
N LYS A 34 -7.94 -6.15 -5.83
CA LYS A 34 -8.85 -7.30 -5.88
C LYS A 34 -9.00 -7.99 -4.52
N ASN A 35 -7.93 -8.09 -3.73
CA ASN A 35 -7.94 -8.78 -2.45
C ASN A 35 -8.77 -8.05 -1.40
N ILE A 36 -8.81 -6.72 -1.44
CA ILE A 36 -9.52 -5.91 -0.44
C ILE A 36 -11.02 -5.78 -0.72
N THR A 37 -11.52 -6.20 -1.89
CA THR A 37 -12.91 -5.99 -2.35
C THR A 37 -14.01 -6.51 -1.42
N LYS A 38 -13.70 -7.53 -0.61
CA LYS A 38 -14.66 -8.13 0.33
C LYS A 38 -14.56 -7.59 1.74
N LEU A 39 -13.57 -6.74 2.03
CA LEU A 39 -13.38 -6.19 3.36
C LEU A 39 -14.43 -5.11 3.65
N PRO A 40 -14.89 -4.99 4.91
CA PRO A 40 -15.99 -4.11 5.28
C PRO A 40 -15.51 -2.68 5.52
N PHE A 41 -14.96 -2.02 4.50
CA PHE A 41 -14.60 -0.62 4.59
C PHE A 41 -15.84 0.26 4.76
N LYS A 42 -15.74 1.29 5.61
CA LYS A 42 -16.82 2.26 5.84
C LYS A 42 -16.88 3.36 4.78
N THR A 43 -15.87 3.43 3.93
CA THR A 43 -15.70 4.44 2.89
C THR A 43 -15.48 3.76 1.56
N ASP A 44 -15.72 4.49 0.48
CA ASP A 44 -15.30 4.03 -0.85
C ASP A 44 -13.77 3.98 -0.91
N VAL A 45 -13.25 2.79 -1.18
CA VAL A 45 -11.82 2.53 -1.35
C VAL A 45 -11.48 2.11 -2.78
N SER A 46 -12.42 2.30 -3.72
CA SER A 46 -12.25 1.92 -5.12
C SER A 46 -11.03 2.60 -5.73
N ASN A 47 -10.17 1.79 -6.34
CA ASN A 47 -8.91 2.17 -6.97
C ASN A 47 -7.87 2.80 -6.05
N VAL A 48 -8.07 2.77 -4.73
CA VAL A 48 -7.13 3.34 -3.77
C VAL A 48 -5.83 2.54 -3.77
N ILE A 49 -5.92 1.21 -3.73
CA ILE A 49 -4.75 0.33 -3.78
C ILE A 49 -4.28 0.15 -5.23
N LEU A 50 -5.16 0.29 -6.22
CA LEU A 50 -4.76 0.24 -7.62
C LEU A 50 -3.80 1.37 -8.00
N TYR A 51 -4.06 2.60 -7.54
CA TYR A 51 -3.33 3.79 -8.00
C TYR A 51 -2.35 4.40 -6.97
N HIS A 52 -2.06 3.73 -5.85
CA HIS A 52 -1.13 4.26 -4.82
C HIS A 52 0.34 4.41 -5.26
N HIS A 53 0.71 3.94 -6.45
CA HIS A 53 2.02 4.15 -7.06
C HIS A 53 2.00 5.13 -8.23
N GLU A 54 0.87 5.78 -8.52
CA GLU A 54 0.81 6.82 -9.54
C GLU A 54 1.55 8.10 -9.14
N ASN A 55 2.15 8.74 -10.15
CA ASN A 55 2.71 10.08 -10.03
C ASN A 55 1.67 11.12 -10.45
N ALA A 56 1.66 12.27 -9.77
CA ALA A 56 0.71 13.34 -10.03
C ALA A 56 0.68 13.86 -11.49
N ASP A 57 1.82 13.85 -12.19
CA ASP A 57 1.96 14.28 -13.59
C ASP A 57 1.50 13.25 -14.63
N GLY A 58 1.16 12.03 -14.21
CA GLY A 58 0.77 10.93 -15.09
C GLY A 58 1.93 10.11 -15.66
N THR A 59 3.14 10.24 -15.12
CA THR A 59 4.27 9.36 -15.44
C THR A 59 4.24 8.03 -14.69
N GLY A 60 3.20 7.79 -13.89
CA GLY A 60 2.99 6.56 -13.13
C GLY A 60 2.59 5.34 -13.98
N PRO A 61 2.51 4.16 -13.36
CA PRO A 61 2.35 2.87 -14.03
C PRO A 61 1.08 2.69 -14.88
N PHE A 62 -0.02 3.29 -14.44
CA PHE A 62 -1.33 3.33 -15.08
C PHE A 62 -1.60 4.66 -15.79
N GLN A 63 -0.61 5.56 -15.80
CA GLN A 63 -0.61 6.83 -16.54
C GLN A 63 -1.79 7.74 -16.20
N LYS A 64 -2.11 7.81 -14.90
CA LYS A 64 -3.19 8.65 -14.38
C LYS A 64 -2.64 9.94 -13.81
N LYS A 65 -3.29 11.05 -14.13
CA LYS A 65 -2.96 12.32 -13.48
C LYS A 65 -3.62 12.40 -12.12
N TRP A 66 -3.10 13.25 -11.24
CA TRP A 66 -3.61 13.40 -9.86
C TRP A 66 -5.13 13.60 -9.75
N ASN A 67 -5.75 14.27 -10.73
CA ASN A 67 -7.19 14.53 -10.75
C ASN A 67 -8.03 13.31 -11.19
N GLU A 68 -7.40 12.23 -11.64
CA GLU A 68 -8.02 10.93 -11.93
C GLU A 68 -7.79 9.91 -10.79
N ILE A 69 -6.98 10.26 -9.78
CA ILE A 69 -6.52 9.37 -8.72
C ILE A 69 -7.30 9.66 -7.42
N PRO A 70 -7.85 8.63 -6.73
CA PRO A 70 -8.50 8.82 -5.44
C PRO A 70 -7.60 9.52 -4.43
N LEU A 71 -8.15 10.43 -3.61
CA LEU A 71 -7.40 11.16 -2.58
C LEU A 71 -6.59 10.22 -1.67
N PHE A 72 -7.17 9.09 -1.25
CA PHE A 72 -6.47 8.15 -0.38
C PHE A 72 -5.26 7.49 -1.07
N ALA A 73 -5.31 7.24 -2.38
CA ALA A 73 -4.14 6.75 -3.11
C ALA A 73 -3.01 7.79 -3.14
N ARG A 74 -3.34 9.07 -3.34
CA ARG A 74 -2.39 10.19 -3.30
C ARG A 74 -1.72 10.34 -1.94
N ILE A 75 -2.51 10.20 -0.86
CA ILE A 75 -2.01 10.24 0.53
C ILE A 75 -1.08 9.05 0.81
N ILE A 76 -1.47 7.83 0.41
CA ILE A 76 -0.63 6.63 0.58
C ILE A 76 0.68 6.79 -0.19
N HIS A 77 0.63 7.23 -1.45
CA HIS A 77 1.82 7.46 -2.27
C HIS A 77 2.82 8.40 -1.58
N LEU A 78 2.33 9.54 -1.09
CA LEU A 78 3.15 10.50 -0.35
C LEU A 78 3.75 9.87 0.92
N ALA A 79 2.93 9.17 1.72
CA ALA A 79 3.35 8.56 2.98
C ALA A 79 4.41 7.46 2.76
N ASP A 80 4.22 6.59 1.77
CA ASP A 80 5.14 5.50 1.43
C ASP A 80 6.52 6.05 1.05
N ILE A 81 6.57 7.08 0.20
CA ILE A 81 7.86 7.68 -0.21
C ILE A 81 8.54 8.39 0.96
N ILE A 82 7.78 9.09 1.81
CA ILE A 82 8.33 9.71 3.02
C ILE A 82 8.93 8.66 3.96
N ASP A 83 8.23 7.54 4.17
CA ASP A 83 8.73 6.46 5.03
C ASP A 83 9.99 5.79 4.45
N ILE A 84 10.01 5.52 3.15
CA ILE A 84 11.20 4.98 2.46
C ILE A 84 12.40 5.93 2.60
N ILE A 85 12.21 7.22 2.32
CA ILE A 85 13.28 8.22 2.43
C ILE A 85 13.77 8.31 3.88
N ARG A 86 12.85 8.40 4.84
CA ARG A 86 13.18 8.49 6.26
C ARG A 86 14.00 7.29 6.72
N ASN A 87 13.59 6.09 6.37
CA ASN A 87 14.28 4.85 6.73
C ASN A 87 15.63 4.66 6.01
N SER A 88 15.91 5.45 4.97
CA SER A 88 17.20 5.45 4.25
C SER A 88 18.23 6.44 4.80
N ILE A 89 17.83 7.33 5.73
CA ILE A 89 18.69 8.35 6.29
C ILE A 89 19.18 7.90 7.67
N ASP A 90 20.49 7.69 7.82
CA ASP A 90 21.11 7.21 9.07
C ASP A 90 21.09 8.23 10.22
N SER A 91 20.82 9.52 9.93
CA SER A 91 20.88 10.62 10.90
C SER A 91 19.59 11.43 10.93
N ASP A 92 18.92 11.40 12.09
CA ASP A 92 17.66 12.10 12.33
C ASP A 92 17.76 13.62 12.10
N ASP A 93 18.91 14.24 12.39
CA ASP A 93 19.07 15.70 12.43
C ASP A 93 18.78 16.40 11.11
N ASN A 94 19.05 15.74 9.98
CA ASN A 94 18.88 16.30 8.62
C ASN A 94 17.69 15.71 7.85
N SER A 95 17.01 14.70 8.41
CA SER A 95 15.94 13.97 7.70
C SER A 95 14.75 14.86 7.35
N TRP A 96 14.33 15.72 8.28
CA TRP A 96 13.21 16.65 8.09
C TRP A 96 13.45 17.64 6.95
N ASP A 97 14.60 18.33 6.96
CA ASP A 97 14.92 19.36 5.97
C ASP A 97 15.07 18.74 4.58
N PHE A 98 15.66 17.54 4.50
CA PHE A 98 15.74 16.77 3.27
C PHE A 98 14.36 16.43 2.71
N ILE A 99 13.46 15.90 3.55
CA ILE A 99 12.10 15.56 3.13
C ILE A 99 11.35 16.79 2.65
N CYS A 100 11.42 17.91 3.38
CA CYS A 100 10.76 19.15 2.95
C CYS A 100 11.27 19.65 1.59
N GLN A 101 12.59 19.58 1.36
CA GLN A 101 13.19 19.94 0.07
C GLN A 101 12.77 18.96 -1.03
N TYR A 102 12.76 17.66 -0.75
CA TYR A 102 12.35 16.63 -1.70
C TYR A 102 10.89 16.78 -2.12
N LEU A 103 9.99 16.98 -1.17
CA LEU A 103 8.57 17.22 -1.45
C LEU A 103 8.35 18.50 -2.25
N SER A 104 9.03 19.58 -1.88
CA SER A 104 8.94 20.86 -2.60
C SER A 104 9.44 20.75 -4.04
N LYS A 105 10.53 19.99 -4.26
CA LYS A 105 11.10 19.77 -5.59
C LYS A 105 10.22 18.90 -6.49
N ASN A 106 9.52 17.93 -5.92
CA ASN A 106 8.69 16.97 -6.66
C ASN A 106 7.18 17.27 -6.60
N LYS A 107 6.84 18.48 -6.16
CA LYS A 107 5.48 19.01 -6.18
C LYS A 107 5.01 19.20 -7.62
N ASP A 108 3.78 18.80 -7.89
CA ASP A 108 3.12 18.75 -9.21
C ASP A 108 3.75 17.78 -10.22
N SER A 109 4.75 16.99 -9.81
CA SER A 109 5.30 15.88 -10.60
C SER A 109 5.00 14.53 -9.97
N LEU A 110 5.71 14.16 -8.90
CA LEU A 110 5.45 12.93 -8.17
C LEU A 110 4.21 13.07 -7.27
N PHE A 111 4.11 14.20 -6.58
CA PHE A 111 3.05 14.46 -5.60
C PHE A 111 2.20 15.64 -6.05
N ASP A 112 0.89 15.56 -5.83
CA ASP A 112 0.05 16.72 -6.09
C ASP A 112 0.25 17.81 -5.02
N SER A 113 0.00 19.05 -5.43
CA SER A 113 0.10 20.22 -4.55
C SER A 113 -0.72 20.12 -3.27
N GLU A 114 -1.91 19.52 -3.30
CA GLU A 114 -2.81 19.48 -2.13
C GLU A 114 -2.19 18.64 -1.01
N CYS A 115 -1.74 17.42 -1.36
CA CYS A 115 -1.09 16.51 -0.42
C CYS A 115 0.23 17.07 0.14
N VAL A 116 1.09 17.67 -0.71
CA VAL A 116 2.34 18.30 -0.25
C VAL A 116 2.08 19.46 0.71
N ASN A 117 1.16 20.36 0.35
CA ASN A 117 0.84 21.51 1.18
C ASN A 117 0.22 21.08 2.52
N ALA A 118 -0.65 20.06 2.51
CA ALA A 118 -1.25 19.53 3.73
C ALA A 118 -0.19 18.95 4.68
N PHE A 119 0.77 18.18 4.16
CA PHE A 119 1.87 17.64 4.95
C PHE A 119 2.69 18.75 5.61
N LEU A 120 3.13 19.75 4.83
CA LEU A 120 3.92 20.88 5.33
C LEU A 120 3.15 21.79 6.30
N HIS A 121 1.82 21.78 6.24
CA HIS A 121 0.97 22.52 7.18
C HIS A 121 0.79 21.79 8.51
N VAL A 122 0.64 20.46 8.47
CA VAL A 122 0.32 19.64 9.65
C VAL A 122 1.57 19.26 10.44
N PHE A 123 2.68 18.95 9.77
CA PHE A 123 3.91 18.51 10.43
C PHE A 123 4.86 19.67 10.72
N THR A 124 5.38 19.68 11.94
CA THR A 124 6.62 20.37 12.32
C THR A 124 7.79 19.39 12.42
N LYS A 125 9.03 19.89 12.46
CA LYS A 125 10.23 19.06 12.68
C LYS A 125 10.08 18.20 13.94
N GLU A 126 9.60 18.77 15.04
CA GLU A 126 9.43 18.08 16.32
C GLU A 126 8.40 16.96 16.21
N SER A 127 7.23 17.24 15.61
CA SER A 127 6.18 16.22 15.43
C SER A 127 6.62 15.08 14.51
N PHE A 128 7.45 15.38 13.51
CA PHE A 128 7.99 14.39 12.58
C PHE A 128 9.06 13.51 13.24
N MET A 129 9.89 14.08 14.11
CA MET A 129 10.87 13.32 14.90
C MET A 129 10.20 12.39 15.92
N CYS A 130 9.04 12.77 16.46
CA CYS A 130 8.24 11.89 17.32
C CYS A 130 7.72 10.61 16.61
N LEU A 131 7.88 10.48 15.29
CA LEU A 131 7.51 9.24 14.59
C LEU A 131 8.54 8.10 14.83
N SER A 132 9.78 8.39 15.26
CA SER A 132 10.81 7.37 15.56
C SER A 132 11.01 7.08 17.05
N ASP A 133 10.36 7.81 17.95
CA ASP A 133 10.62 7.73 19.40
C ASP A 133 9.96 6.50 20.08
N GLY A 134 9.33 5.61 19.30
CA GLY A 134 8.60 4.44 19.80
C GLY A 134 7.22 4.74 20.42
N SER A 135 6.83 6.01 20.54
CA SER A 135 5.51 6.42 21.07
C SER A 135 4.42 6.50 20.00
N PHE A 136 4.78 6.38 18.72
CA PHE A 136 3.85 6.49 17.59
C PHE A 136 2.63 5.57 17.75
N GLU A 137 2.86 4.28 18.04
CA GLU A 137 1.78 3.31 18.17
C GLU A 137 0.81 3.70 19.30
N THR A 138 1.32 4.09 20.47
CA THR A 138 0.49 4.57 21.59
C THR A 138 -0.32 5.80 21.22
N LYS A 139 0.30 6.80 20.59
CA LYS A 139 -0.38 8.03 20.15
C LYS A 139 -1.47 7.74 19.13
N LEU A 140 -1.21 6.83 18.19
CA LEU A 140 -2.18 6.39 17.20
C LEU A 140 -3.37 5.69 17.86
N TRP A 141 -3.09 4.83 18.85
CA TRP A 141 -4.10 4.12 19.65
C TRP A 141 -5.00 5.03 20.49
N GLU A 142 -4.52 6.22 20.84
CA GLU A 142 -5.27 7.26 21.56
C GLU A 142 -6.08 8.15 20.62
N ALA A 143 -5.55 8.44 19.43
CA ALA A 143 -6.17 9.36 18.46
C ALA A 143 -7.34 8.75 17.68
N ILE A 144 -7.33 7.43 17.44
CA ILE A 144 -8.35 6.78 16.59
C ILE A 144 -9.53 6.27 17.43
N PRO A 145 -10.79 6.68 17.12
CA PRO A 145 -11.97 6.14 17.78
C PRO A 145 -12.06 4.62 17.63
N ARG A 146 -12.23 3.92 18.76
CA ARG A 146 -12.36 2.46 18.77
C ARG A 146 -13.83 2.07 18.74
N GLU A 147 -14.29 1.67 17.57
CA GLU A 147 -15.61 1.08 17.41
C GLU A 147 -15.51 -0.45 17.39
N LYS A 148 -16.38 -1.10 18.18
CA LYS A 148 -16.55 -2.54 18.09
C LYS A 148 -17.48 -2.85 16.93
N LEU A 149 -16.98 -3.57 15.94
CA LEU A 149 -17.78 -4.10 14.84
C LEU A 149 -18.11 -5.55 15.15
N VAL A 150 -19.38 -5.93 14.97
CA VAL A 150 -19.83 -7.32 15.06
C VAL A 150 -19.97 -7.83 13.63
N PHE A 151 -19.23 -8.88 13.30
CA PHE A 151 -19.23 -9.51 11.99
C PHE A 151 -19.97 -10.83 12.03
N ASP A 152 -20.73 -11.12 10.98
CA ASP A 152 -21.33 -12.44 10.80
C ASP A 152 -20.27 -13.47 10.35
N TRP A 153 -20.70 -14.71 10.20
CA TRP A 153 -19.80 -15.80 9.82
C TRP A 153 -19.21 -15.62 8.42
N GLU A 154 -19.98 -15.10 7.47
CA GLU A 154 -19.50 -14.88 6.10
C GLU A 154 -18.43 -13.79 6.07
N MET A 155 -18.63 -12.69 6.79
CA MET A 155 -17.63 -11.63 6.91
C MET A 155 -16.36 -12.12 7.61
N CYS A 156 -16.47 -12.95 8.66
CA CYS A 156 -15.31 -13.58 9.29
C CYS A 156 -14.51 -14.46 8.30
N LYS A 157 -15.19 -15.21 7.42
CA LYS A 157 -14.53 -15.97 6.36
C LYS A 157 -13.85 -15.05 5.35
N ASP A 158 -14.50 -13.98 4.92
CA ASP A 158 -13.93 -13.06 3.94
C ASP A 158 -12.63 -12.41 4.46
N VAL A 159 -12.58 -12.06 5.75
CA VAL A 159 -11.35 -11.58 6.40
C VAL A 159 -10.28 -12.69 6.48
N ALA A 160 -10.66 -13.92 6.81
CA ALA A 160 -9.71 -15.04 6.85
C ALA A 160 -9.14 -15.36 5.45
N ASP A 161 -9.98 -15.36 4.42
CA ASP A 161 -9.61 -15.54 3.02
C ASP A 161 -8.67 -14.44 2.54
N PHE A 162 -8.90 -13.19 2.95
CA PHE A 162 -8.01 -12.06 2.67
C PHE A 162 -6.59 -12.33 3.18
N PHE A 163 -6.44 -12.74 4.45
CA PHE A 163 -5.12 -13.06 5.01
C PHE A 163 -4.51 -14.32 4.39
N ALA A 164 -5.30 -15.36 4.13
CA ALA A 164 -4.83 -16.58 3.49
C ALA A 164 -4.23 -16.29 2.12
N LYS A 165 -4.91 -15.46 1.30
CA LYS A 165 -4.38 -14.99 0.01
C LYS A 165 -3.06 -14.26 0.17
N ILE A 166 -2.94 -13.32 1.12
CA ILE A 166 -1.68 -12.59 1.35
C ILE A 166 -0.53 -13.54 1.71
N VAL A 167 -0.76 -14.49 2.61
CA VAL A 167 0.26 -15.46 3.04
C VAL A 167 0.66 -16.37 1.90
N ASP A 168 -0.32 -16.92 1.18
CA ASP A 168 -0.07 -17.82 0.05
C ASP A 168 0.63 -17.08 -1.11
N TYR A 169 0.37 -15.79 -1.34
CA TYR A 169 1.06 -14.99 -2.38
C TYR A 169 2.54 -14.70 -2.08
N LYS A 170 2.95 -14.72 -0.81
CA LYS A 170 4.32 -14.34 -0.39
C LYS A 170 5.37 -15.42 -0.62
N SER A 171 5.01 -16.69 -0.78
CA SER A 171 5.97 -17.78 -0.97
C SER A 171 5.49 -18.83 -1.96
N SER A 172 6.35 -19.18 -2.92
CA SER A 172 6.09 -20.28 -3.87
C SER A 172 6.01 -21.64 -3.18
N PHE A 173 6.63 -21.80 -2.02
CA PHE A 173 6.58 -23.04 -1.25
C PHE A 173 5.22 -23.24 -0.56
N THR A 174 4.56 -22.15 -0.15
CA THR A 174 3.28 -22.19 0.56
C THR A 174 2.10 -21.74 -0.30
N SER A 175 2.24 -21.72 -1.63
CA SER A 175 1.32 -21.04 -2.56
C SER A 175 -0.15 -21.49 -2.53
N ARG A 176 -0.52 -22.48 -1.71
CA ARG A 176 -1.89 -22.92 -1.39
C ARG A 176 -1.96 -23.56 0.00
N HIS A 177 -1.03 -23.25 0.90
CA HIS A 177 -0.89 -23.99 2.15
C HIS A 177 -2.02 -23.65 3.11
N SER A 178 -2.27 -22.36 3.33
CA SER A 178 -3.33 -21.92 4.24
C SER A 178 -4.71 -22.35 3.75
N ILE A 179 -4.99 -22.16 2.46
CA ILE A 179 -6.26 -22.57 1.85
C ILE A 179 -6.39 -24.11 1.84
N GLY A 180 -5.34 -24.83 1.44
CA GLY A 180 -5.35 -26.29 1.36
C GLY A 180 -5.51 -26.98 2.72
N VAL A 181 -4.89 -26.45 3.77
CA VAL A 181 -5.08 -26.94 5.14
C VAL A 181 -6.53 -26.73 5.59
N ALA A 182 -7.10 -25.55 5.32
CA ALA A 182 -8.49 -25.25 5.66
C ALA A 182 -9.49 -26.19 4.94
N GLU A 183 -9.29 -26.43 3.63
CA GLU A 183 -10.10 -27.38 2.85
C GLU A 183 -10.04 -28.79 3.46
N LYS A 184 -8.85 -29.29 3.79
CA LYS A 184 -8.69 -30.64 4.37
C LYS A 184 -9.28 -30.74 5.76
N ALA A 185 -9.12 -29.72 6.60
CA ALA A 185 -9.74 -29.66 7.91
C ALA A 185 -11.28 -29.69 7.79
N SER A 186 -11.86 -28.96 6.85
CA SER A 186 -13.30 -28.98 6.59
C SER A 186 -13.81 -30.34 6.12
N MET A 187 -13.00 -31.14 5.42
CA MET A 187 -13.38 -32.51 5.02
C MET A 187 -13.37 -33.51 6.19
N LEU A 188 -12.68 -33.18 7.28
CA LEU A 188 -12.53 -34.06 8.46
C LEU A 188 -13.54 -33.74 9.58
N ALA A 189 -14.23 -32.61 9.50
CA ALA A 189 -15.26 -32.16 10.45
C ALA A 189 -16.63 -32.71 10.08
#